data_AF-A0A8C4THI6-F1
#
_entry.id   AF-A0A8C4THI6-F1
#
_cell.length_a   1.000
_cell.length_b   1.000
_cell.length_c   1.000
_cell.angle_alpha   90.00
_cell.angle_beta   90.00
_cell.angle_gamma   90.00
#
_symmetry.space_group_name_H-M   'P 1'
#
loop_
_entity.id
_entity.type
_entity.pdbx_description
1 polymer ?
#
loop_
_entity_poly.entity_id
_entity_poly.type
_entity_poly.pdbx_seq_one_letter_code
_entity_poly.pdbx_strand_id
1 'polypeptide(L)'
;MKVSVGTVSYTIQRQLETGRNSDRKRSGRPKVTTQSDGVFLRATSLCDRRLTAQQLQAQLNLRKALLKEQNRALKYQLWTTADLKKNLTDQ
;
A
#
# COMPACT_ATOMS: atom_id res chain seq x y z
N MET A 1 -13.34 30.87 26.03
CA MET A 1 -12.90 30.24 24.75
C MET A 1 -14.11 29.62 24.08
N LYS A 2 -14.29 29.81 22.77
CA LYS A 2 -15.40 29.21 22.02
C LYS A 2 -14.86 28.04 21.19
N VAL A 3 -14.91 26.84 21.76
CA VAL A 3 -14.45 25.59 21.14
C VAL A 3 -15.50 24.50 21.36
N SER A 4 -15.59 23.54 20.43
CA SER A 4 -16.54 22.44 20.55
C SER A 4 -16.10 21.45 21.63
N VAL A 5 -17.06 20.78 22.29
CA VAL A 5 -16.78 19.74 23.29
C VAL A 5 -15.92 18.61 22.68
N GLY A 6 -16.20 18.21 21.43
CA GLY A 6 -15.43 17.20 20.73
C GLY A 6 -13.97 17.59 20.51
N THR A 7 -13.69 18.88 20.25
CA THR A 7 -12.32 19.39 20.17
C THR A 7 -11.60 19.25 21.50
N VAL A 8 -12.24 19.60 22.62
CA VAL A 8 -11.65 19.51 23.96
C VAL A 8 -11.31 18.07 24.31
N SER A 9 -12.26 17.15 24.15
CA SER A 9 -12.04 15.72 24.40
C SER A 9 -10.90 15.15 23.55
N TYR A 10 -10.88 15.49 22.25
CA TYR A 10 -9.81 15.06 21.35
C TYR A 10 -8.44 15.58 21.81
N THR A 11 -8.32 16.86 22.14
CA THR A 11 -7.04 17.44 22.56
C THR A 11 -6.50 16.84 23.85
N ILE A 12 -7.37 16.53 24.82
CA ILE A 12 -6.99 15.86 26.07
C ILE A 12 -6.46 14.45 25.77
N GLN A 13 -7.20 13.67 24.98
CA GLN A 13 -6.80 12.32 24.60
C GLN A 13 -5.47 12.32 23.84
N ARG A 14 -5.30 13.22 22.87
CA ARG A 14 -4.05 13.34 22.10
C ARG A 14 -2.85 13.74 22.97
N GLN A 15 -3.06 14.57 23.99
CA GLN A 15 -2.03 14.94 24.94
C GLN A 15 -1.60 13.75 25.80
N LEU A 16 -2.53 12.89 26.22
CA LEU A 16 -2.22 11.66 26.95
C LEU A 16 -1.47 10.64 26.07
N GLU A 17 -1.88 10.48 24.81
CA GLU A 17 -1.29 9.51 23.88
C GLU A 17 0.11 9.90 23.38
N THR A 18 0.29 11.19 23.05
CA THR A 18 1.48 11.64 22.31
C THR A 18 2.28 12.74 23.02
N GLY A 19 1.80 13.24 24.16
CA GLY A 19 2.44 14.32 24.91
C GLY A 19 2.44 15.69 24.20
N ARG A 20 1.79 15.79 23.03
CA ARG A 20 1.79 17.00 22.19
C ARG A 20 0.42 17.24 21.59
N ASN A 21 -0.04 18.48 21.68
CA ASN A 21 -1.25 18.95 21.03
C ASN A 21 -0.94 19.73 19.73
N SER A 22 -0.10 19.15 18.87
CA SER A 22 0.22 19.72 17.56
C SER A 22 -0.66 19.12 16.47
N ASP A 23 -1.08 19.93 15.51
CA ASP A 23 -1.80 19.48 14.34
C ASP A 23 -1.04 18.36 13.61
N ARG A 24 -1.74 17.27 13.29
CA ARG A 24 -1.15 16.16 12.54
C ARG A 24 -0.95 16.61 11.10
N LYS A 25 0.24 16.36 10.54
CA LYS A 25 0.43 16.48 9.09
C LYS A 25 -0.59 15.59 8.38
N ARG A 26 -1.35 16.16 7.44
CA ARG A 26 -2.27 15.40 6.60
C ARG A 26 -1.44 14.58 5.63
N SER A 27 -1.40 13.27 5.84
CA SER A 27 -0.79 12.33 4.89
C SER A 27 -1.67 12.21 3.64
N GLY A 28 -1.12 12.47 2.47
CA GLY A 28 -1.77 12.20 1.19
C GLY A 28 -1.47 10.78 0.69
N ARG A 29 -2.38 10.19 -0.10
CA ARG A 29 -2.12 8.93 -0.80
C ARG A 29 -1.18 9.19 -1.99
N PRO A 30 -0.07 8.43 -2.16
CA PRO A 30 0.75 8.51 -3.36
C PRO A 30 -0.09 8.24 -4.61
N LYS A 31 -0.07 9.17 -5.57
CA LYS A 31 -0.94 9.12 -6.76
C LYS A 31 -0.40 8.23 -7.88
N VAL A 32 0.93 8.19 -8.06
CA VAL A 32 1.57 7.63 -9.27
C VAL A 32 2.43 6.41 -8.95
N THR A 33 3.18 6.48 -7.86
CA THR A 33 4.13 5.43 -7.46
C THR A 33 3.74 4.84 -6.11
N THR A 34 3.63 3.52 -6.06
CA THR A 34 3.52 2.80 -4.79
C THR A 34 4.89 2.63 -4.14
N GLN A 35 4.92 2.22 -2.87
CA GLN A 35 6.18 1.92 -2.20
C GLN A 35 6.97 0.82 -2.93
N SER A 36 6.30 -0.23 -3.41
CA SER A 36 6.92 -1.34 -4.14
C SER A 36 7.42 -0.95 -5.53
N ASP A 37 6.77 0.03 -6.17
CA ASP A 37 7.28 0.66 -7.40
C ASP A 37 8.58 1.41 -7.14
N GLY A 38 8.63 2.22 -6.07
CA GLY A 38 9.82 2.98 -5.71
C GLY A 38 11.01 2.09 -5.31
N VAL A 39 10.76 0.98 -4.62
CA VAL A 39 11.79 -0.02 -4.31
C VAL A 39 12.33 -0.66 -5.58
N PHE A 40 11.45 -1.05 -6.52
CA PHE A 40 11.86 -1.62 -7.80
C PHE A 40 12.71 -0.64 -8.62
N LEU A 41 12.24 0.60 -8.81
CA LEU A 41 12.97 1.63 -9.55
C LEU A 41 14.36 1.92 -8.94
N ARG A 42 14.46 1.95 -7.61
CA ARG A 42 15.75 2.12 -6.93
C ARG A 42 16.66 0.93 -7.17
N ALA A 43 16.16 -0.29 -7.02
CA ALA A 43 16.97 -1.50 -7.23
C ALA A 43 17.45 -1.58 -8.68
N THR A 44 16.58 -1.36 -9.67
CA THR A 44 16.94 -1.46 -11.09
C THR A 44 17.93 -0.37 -11.51
N SER A 45 17.73 0.87 -11.07
CA SER A 45 18.67 1.97 -11.37
C SER A 45 20.03 1.80 -10.67
N LEU A 46 20.08 1.17 -9.50
CA LEU A 46 21.33 0.84 -8.82
C LEU A 46 22.11 -0.26 -9.55
N CYS A 47 21.40 -1.29 -10.03
CA CYS A 47 22.01 -2.38 -10.80
C CYS A 47 22.53 -1.91 -12.16
N ASP A 48 21.75 -1.10 -12.88
CA ASP A 48 22.17 -0.53 -14.16
C ASP A 48 21.92 0.98 -14.20
N ARG A 49 23.00 1.72 -13.96
CA ARG A 49 23.00 3.19 -13.94
C ARG A 49 22.86 3.80 -15.33
N ARG A 50 22.95 3.02 -16.41
CA ARG A 50 22.81 3.52 -17.79
C ARG A 50 21.37 3.50 -18.27
N LEU A 51 20.47 2.84 -17.54
CA LEU A 51 19.05 2.79 -17.89
C LEU A 51 18.43 4.17 -17.88
N THR A 52 17.75 4.49 -18.97
CA THR A 52 17.00 5.74 -19.08
C THR A 52 15.68 5.66 -18.31
N ALA A 53 15.11 6.81 -17.96
CA ALA A 53 13.82 6.88 -17.28
C ALA A 53 12.70 6.19 -18.07
N GLN A 54 12.73 6.29 -19.41
CA GLN A 54 11.75 5.64 -20.29
C GLN A 54 11.87 4.11 -20.23
N GLN A 55 13.09 3.57 -20.24
CA GLN A 55 13.32 2.14 -20.11
C GLN A 55 12.88 1.62 -18.73
N LEU A 56 13.18 2.36 -17.67
CA LEU A 56 12.72 2.02 -16.31
C LEU A 56 11.19 2.03 -16.20
N GLN A 57 10.54 3.00 -16.84
CA GLN A 57 9.08 3.07 -16.88
C GLN A 57 8.47 1.90 -17.66
N ALA A 58 9.05 1.53 -18.80
CA ALA A 58 8.61 0.37 -19.59
C ALA A 58 8.74 -0.93 -18.79
N GLN A 59 9.89 -1.15 -18.15
CA GLN A 59 10.12 -2.33 -17.29
C GLN A 59 9.14 -2.38 -16.11
N LEU A 60 8.89 -1.24 -15.47
CA LEU A 60 7.93 -1.15 -14.36
C LEU A 60 6.50 -1.47 -14.82
N ASN A 61 6.10 -1.00 -16.01
CA ASN A 61 4.78 -1.31 -16.57
C ASN A 61 4.64 -2.80 -16.89
N LEU A 62 5.66 -3.43 -17.47
CA LEU A 62 5.69 -4.88 -17.72
C LEU A 62 5.56 -5.67 -16.42
N ARG A 63 6.33 -5.30 -15.40
CA ARG A 63 6.23 -5.91 -14.06
C ARG A 63 4.82 -5.79 -13.49
N LYS A 64 4.19 -4.62 -13.59
CA LYS A 64 2.82 -4.40 -13.11
C LYS A 64 1.81 -5.28 -13.84
N ALA A 65 1.94 -5.42 -15.16
CA ALA A 65 1.07 -6.28 -15.96
C ALA A 65 1.21 -7.75 -15.54
N LEU A 66 2.45 -8.23 -15.39
CA LEU A 66 2.72 -9.60 -14.97
C LEU A 66 2.18 -9.90 -13.57
N LEU A 67 2.41 -9.00 -12.60
CA LEU A 67 1.85 -9.14 -11.25
C LEU A 67 0.32 -9.14 -11.25
N LYS A 68 -0.31 -8.36 -12.13
CA LYS A 68 -1.77 -8.35 -12.27
C LYS A 68 -2.29 -9.71 -12.72
N GLU A 69 -1.66 -10.33 -13.72
CA GLU A 69 -2.06 -11.66 -14.20
C GLU A 69 -1.79 -12.75 -13.15
N GLN A 70 -0.64 -12.70 -12.47
CA GLN A 70 -0.35 -13.62 -11.37
C GLN A 70 -1.38 -13.50 -10.24
N ASN A 71 -1.73 -12.28 -9.84
CA ASN A 71 -2.74 -12.07 -8.79
C ASN A 71 -4.13 -12.56 -9.22
N ARG A 72 -4.49 -12.44 -10.50
CA ARG A 72 -5.72 -13.03 -11.05
C ARG A 72 -5.69 -14.55 -10.92
N ALA A 73 -4.61 -15.19 -11.37
CA ALA A 73 -4.44 -16.64 -11.32
C ALA A 73 -4.48 -17.16 -9.86
N LEU A 74 -3.73 -16.52 -8.96
CA LEU A 74 -3.71 -16.87 -7.54
C LEU A 74 -5.09 -16.70 -6.90
N LYS A 75 -5.85 -15.67 -7.28
CA LYS A 75 -7.22 -15.47 -6.79
C LYS A 75 -8.13 -16.63 -7.19
N TYR A 76 -8.06 -17.10 -8.44
CA TYR A 76 -8.84 -18.25 -8.88
C TYR A 76 -8.46 -19.53 -8.14
N GLN A 77 -7.15 -19.78 -7.95
CA GLN A 77 -6.69 -20.93 -7.16
C GLN A 77 -7.13 -20.87 -5.69
N LEU A 78 -7.08 -19.69 -5.06
CA LEU A 78 -7.56 -19.50 -3.69
C LEU A 78 -9.07 -19.73 -3.58
N TRP A 79 -9.84 -19.32 -4.58
CA TRP A 79 -11.28 -19.54 -4.61
C TRP A 79 -11.61 -21.04 -4.72
N THR A 80 -10.98 -21.76 -5.66
CA THR A 80 -11.22 -23.20 -5.83
C THR A 80 -10.75 -24.01 -4.62
N THR A 81 -9.61 -23.66 -4.02
CA THR A 81 -9.12 -24.33 -2.80
C THR A 81 -9.98 -24.03 -1.57
N ALA A 82 -10.61 -22.86 -1.48
CA ALA A 82 -11.55 -22.54 -0.40
C ALA A 82 -12.84 -23.36 -0.50
N ASP A 83 -13.35 -23.60 -1.70
CA ASP A 83 -14.55 -24.41 -1.91
C ASP A 83 -14.27 -25.90 -1.67
N LEU A 84 -13.10 -26.40 -2.10
CA LEU A 84 -12.65 -27.76 -1.76
C LEU A 84 -12.50 -27.96 -0.25
N LYS A 85 -11.96 -26.97 0.46
CA LYS A 85 -11.82 -27.03 1.93
C LYS A 85 -13.15 -27.14 2.66
N LYS A 86 -14.18 -26.39 2.23
CA LYS A 86 -15.52 -26.46 2.84
C LYS A 86 -16.13 -27.86 2.72
N ASN A 87 -16.05 -28.46 1.52
CA ASN A 87 -16.58 -29.79 1.25
C ASN A 87 -15.90 -30.92 2.04
N LEU A 88 -14.67 -30.71 2.51
CA LEU A 88 -13.93 -31.65 3.36
C LEU A 88 -14.26 -31.52 4.86
N THR A 89 -14.76 -30.36 5.29
CA THR A 89 -15.14 -30.10 6.70
C THR A 89 -16.61 -30.42 7.01
N ASP A 90 -17.45 -30.61 5.99
CA ASP A 90 -18.88 -30.93 6.13
C ASP A 90 -19.18 -32.45 6.10
N GLN A 91 -18.14 -33.30 6.23
CA GLN A 91 -18.23 -34.76 6.41
C GLN A 91 -17.88 -35.16 7.85
#